data_AF-A0A1H7XMD6-F1
#
_entry.id   AF-A0A1H7XMD6-F1
#
_cell.length_a   1.000
_cell.length_b   1.000
_cell.length_c   1.000
_cell.angle_alpha   90.00
_cell.angle_beta   90.00
_cell.angle_gamma   90.00
#
_symmetry.space_group_name_H-M   'P 1'
#
loop_
_entity.id
_entity.type
_entity.pdbx_description
1 polymer ?
#
loop_
_entity_poly.entity_id
_entity_poly.type
_entity_poly.pdbx_seq_one_letter_code
_entity_poly.pdbx_strand_id
1 'polypeptide(L)'
;MSFPMNVPSALIISAIHILISFNLKFSKKYKNKFRIYSILVNSSFLIFLVGFPMFLYDAISTPTEAAGIYFEGLATFYFLLFIPLILAMMLLFRMWLFRSDAFSKTTKYITLTGLALLLVGLGIMGYFPFMLFFYGFS
;
A
#
# COMPACT_ATOMS: atom_id res chain seq x y z
N MET A 1 16.78 23.95 -4.72
CA MET A 1 15.91 22.76 -4.76
C MET A 1 16.26 21.88 -3.57
N SER A 2 15.52 22.02 -2.48
CA SER A 2 15.59 21.08 -1.35
C SER A 2 15.04 19.73 -1.83
N PHE A 3 15.78 18.65 -1.62
CA PHE A 3 15.23 17.30 -1.77
C PHE A 3 13.94 17.23 -0.96
N PRO A 4 12.81 16.77 -1.54
CA PRO A 4 11.61 16.58 -0.74
C PRO A 4 11.96 15.57 0.36
N MET A 5 11.87 15.99 1.64
CA MET A 5 12.14 15.14 2.82
C MET A 5 11.28 13.87 2.87
N ASN A 6 10.33 13.79 1.95
CA ASN A 6 9.34 12.77 1.71
C ASN A 6 9.93 11.57 0.92
N VAL A 7 11.05 11.76 0.19
CA VAL A 7 11.70 10.69 -0.61
C VAL A 7 12.25 9.55 0.26
N PRO A 8 13.01 9.80 1.35
CA PRO A 8 13.44 8.74 2.26
C PRO A 8 12.27 7.90 2.80
N SER A 9 11.17 8.55 3.18
CA SER A 9 9.99 7.84 3.70
C SER A 9 9.27 7.03 2.64
N ALA A 10 9.17 7.55 1.41
CA ALA A 10 8.64 6.80 0.28
C ALA A 10 9.47 5.54 0.00
N LEU A 11 10.81 5.63 0.10
CA LEU A 11 11.71 4.48 -0.01
C LEU A 11 11.51 3.48 1.11
N ILE A 12 11.34 3.93 2.36
CA ILE A 12 11.07 3.06 3.51
C ILE A 12 9.73 2.33 3.33
N ILE A 13 8.66 3.04 2.97
CA ILE A 13 7.34 2.47 2.72
C ILE A 13 7.42 1.43 1.60
N SER A 14 8.11 1.75 0.51
CA SER A 14 8.31 0.85 -0.64
C SER A 14 9.11 -0.39 -0.25
N ALA A 15 10.20 -0.22 0.51
CA ALA A 15 11.01 -1.33 0.99
C ALA A 15 10.22 -2.27 1.92
N ILE A 16 9.45 -1.71 2.85
CA ILE A 16 8.57 -2.48 3.74
C ILE A 16 7.51 -3.22 2.92
N HIS A 17 6.87 -2.55 1.97
CA HIS A 17 5.85 -3.15 1.11
C HIS A 17 6.41 -4.33 0.31
N ILE A 18 7.56 -4.15 -0.33
CA ILE A 18 8.26 -5.20 -1.08
C ILE A 18 8.64 -6.35 -0.14
N LEU A 19 9.21 -6.06 1.02
CA LEU A 19 9.63 -7.06 2.00
C LEU A 19 8.45 -7.93 2.45
N ILE A 20 7.32 -7.32 2.80
CA ILE A 20 6.11 -8.06 3.17
C ILE A 20 5.66 -8.89 1.96
N SER A 21 5.51 -8.26 0.79
CA SER A 21 4.99 -8.89 -0.42
C SER A 21 5.82 -10.09 -0.89
N PHE A 22 7.14 -10.05 -0.73
CA PHE A 22 8.04 -11.12 -1.12
C PHE A 22 8.08 -12.28 -0.13
N ASN A 23 7.81 -12.01 1.14
CA ASN A 23 7.74 -12.99 2.22
C ASN A 23 6.37 -13.68 2.35
N LEU A 24 5.33 -13.15 1.70
CA LEU A 24 4.03 -13.82 1.63
C LEU A 24 4.14 -15.19 0.93
N LYS A 25 3.71 -16.24 1.65
CA LYS A 25 3.79 -17.65 1.20
C LYS A 25 2.66 -18.02 0.25
N PHE A 26 2.71 -17.52 -0.98
CA PHE A 26 1.78 -17.91 -2.05
C PHE A 26 2.16 -19.22 -2.75
N SER A 27 1.16 -19.89 -3.33
CA SER A 27 1.41 -20.97 -4.30
C SER A 27 2.09 -20.42 -5.56
N LYS A 28 2.88 -21.27 -6.25
CA LYS A 28 3.69 -20.87 -7.43
C LYS A 28 2.87 -20.11 -8.49
N LYS A 29 1.59 -20.44 -8.67
CA LYS A 29 0.66 -19.80 -9.62
C LYS A 29 0.44 -18.30 -9.35
N TYR A 30 0.33 -17.90 -8.09
CA TYR A 30 -0.01 -16.51 -7.70
C TYR A 30 1.22 -15.71 -7.22
N LYS A 31 2.26 -16.40 -6.75
CA LYS A 31 3.48 -15.80 -6.21
C LYS A 31 4.15 -14.81 -7.18
N ASN A 32 4.37 -15.23 -8.43
CA ASN A 32 5.04 -14.36 -9.41
C ASN A 32 4.16 -13.19 -9.82
N LYS A 33 2.85 -13.42 -9.99
CA LYS A 33 1.90 -12.35 -10.33
C LYS A 33 1.86 -11.26 -9.26
N PHE A 34 1.79 -11.65 -7.99
CA PHE A 34 1.76 -10.70 -6.88
C PHE A 34 3.09 -9.95 -6.72
N ARG A 35 4.23 -10.62 -6.92
CA ARG A 35 5.55 -9.97 -6.90
C ARG A 35 5.72 -8.94 -8.02
N ILE A 36 5.31 -9.30 -9.24
CA ILE A 36 5.34 -8.38 -10.38
C ILE A 36 4.44 -7.17 -10.11
N TYR A 37 3.21 -7.41 -9.63
CA TYR A 37 2.32 -6.34 -9.21
C TYR A 37 2.97 -5.40 -8.18
N SER A 38 3.59 -5.98 -7.15
CA SER A 38 4.25 -5.22 -6.09
C SER A 38 5.41 -4.39 -6.63
N ILE A 39 6.25 -4.95 -7.51
CA ILE A 39 7.34 -4.21 -8.15
C ILE A 39 6.78 -3.05 -8.97
N LEU A 40 5.78 -3.31 -9.82
CA LEU A 40 5.21 -2.30 -10.71
C LEU A 40 4.60 -1.13 -9.93
N VAL A 41 3.76 -1.41 -8.93
CA VAL A 41 3.14 -0.35 -8.12
C VAL A 41 4.16 0.45 -7.33
N ASN A 42 5.17 -0.19 -6.74
CA ASN A 42 6.22 0.52 -6.02
C ASN A 42 7.08 1.39 -6.95
N SER A 43 7.46 0.88 -8.12
CA SER A 43 8.19 1.67 -9.11
C SER A 43 7.36 2.85 -9.61
N SER A 44 6.07 2.64 -9.92
CA SER A 44 5.16 3.72 -10.32
C SER A 44 4.97 4.76 -9.22
N PHE A 45 4.86 4.34 -7.95
CA PHE A 45 4.75 5.25 -6.81
C PHE A 45 6.00 6.12 -6.67
N LEU A 46 7.19 5.54 -6.75
CA LEU A 46 8.45 6.30 -6.66
C LEU A 46 8.63 7.25 -7.86
N ILE A 47 8.31 6.79 -9.07
CA ILE A 47 8.35 7.62 -10.28
C ILE A 47 7.38 8.78 -10.15
N PHE A 48 6.16 8.55 -9.67
CA PHE A 48 5.19 9.62 -9.44
C PHE A 48 5.67 10.62 -8.39
N LEU A 49 6.17 10.12 -7.26
CA LEU A 49 6.57 10.95 -6.13
C LEU A 49 7.73 11.91 -6.46
N VAL A 50 8.69 11.45 -7.27
CA VAL A 50 9.83 12.27 -7.71
C VAL A 50 9.52 13.03 -9.00
N GLY A 51 8.88 12.35 -9.96
CA GLY A 51 8.64 12.87 -11.30
C GLY A 51 7.56 13.95 -11.36
N PHE A 52 6.50 13.84 -10.55
CA PHE A 52 5.42 14.82 -10.57
C PHE A 52 5.92 16.21 -10.12
N PRO A 53 6.60 16.37 -8.97
CA PRO A 53 7.15 17.66 -8.56
C PRO A 53 8.20 18.21 -9.55
N MET A 54 9.00 17.33 -10.16
CA MET A 54 10.14 17.74 -10.98
C MET A 54 9.75 18.15 -12.41
N PHE A 55 8.71 17.54 -12.99
CA PHE A 55 8.38 17.73 -14.41
C PHE A 55 6.97 18.24 -14.67
N LEU A 56 6.04 18.05 -13.72
CA LEU A 56 4.61 18.30 -13.95
C LEU A 56 4.06 19.45 -13.10
N TYR A 57 4.66 19.75 -11.95
CA TYR A 57 4.13 20.78 -11.05
C TYR A 57 4.09 22.17 -11.70
N ASP A 58 5.21 22.61 -12.30
CA ASP A 58 5.31 23.92 -12.96
C ASP A 58 4.64 23.98 -14.34
N ALA A 59 4.31 22.82 -14.92
CA ALA A 59 3.62 22.73 -16.21
C ALA A 59 2.10 22.95 -16.10
N ILE A 60 1.56 22.90 -14.87
CA ILE A 60 0.13 23.07 -14.59
C ILE A 60 -0.14 24.54 -14.30
N SER A 61 -1.19 25.08 -14.94
CA SER A 61 -1.52 26.50 -14.97
C SER A 61 -1.84 27.12 -13.61
N THR A 62 -2.27 26.33 -12.63
CA THR A 62 -2.54 26.82 -11.27
C THR A 62 -1.86 25.95 -10.19
N PRO A 63 -1.17 26.56 -9.21
CA PRO A 63 -0.53 25.82 -8.11
C PRO A 63 -1.51 24.97 -7.29
N THR A 64 -2.76 25.43 -7.16
CA THR A 64 -3.82 24.73 -6.44
C THR A 64 -4.27 23.46 -7.15
N GLU A 65 -4.40 23.47 -8.48
CA GLU A 65 -4.73 22.27 -9.25
C GLU A 65 -3.55 21.28 -9.25
N ALA A 66 -2.32 21.78 -9.38
CA ALA A 66 -1.11 20.95 -9.32
C ALA A 66 -1.00 20.20 -7.98
N ALA A 67 -1.24 20.92 -6.88
CA ALA A 67 -1.28 20.34 -5.54
C ALA A 67 -2.41 19.30 -5.40
N GLY A 68 -3.63 19.63 -5.88
CA GLY A 68 -4.77 18.70 -5.86
C GLY A 68 -4.46 17.38 -6.56
N ILE A 69 -3.94 17.43 -7.79
CA ILE A 69 -3.58 16.24 -8.58
C ILE A 69 -2.49 15.43 -7.87
N TYR A 70 -1.49 16.10 -7.28
CA TYR A 70 -0.44 15.42 -6.52
C TYR A 70 -1.02 14.61 -5.35
N PHE A 71 -1.91 15.21 -4.56
CA PHE A 71 -2.49 14.56 -3.40
C PHE A 71 -3.47 13.45 -3.77
N GLU A 72 -4.30 13.63 -4.79
CA GLU A 72 -5.17 12.56 -5.30
C GLU A 72 -4.36 11.38 -5.84
N GLY A 73 -3.24 11.66 -6.51
CA GLY A 73 -2.30 10.63 -6.95
C GLY A 73 -1.67 9.89 -5.79
N LEU A 74 -1.22 10.58 -4.74
CA LEU A 74 -0.72 9.95 -3.51
C LEU A 74 -1.77 9.07 -2.83
N ALA A 75 -3.00 9.55 -2.71
CA ALA A 75 -4.11 8.77 -2.16
C ALA A 75 -4.39 7.51 -3.01
N THR A 76 -4.32 7.64 -4.34
CA THR A 76 -4.48 6.50 -5.26
C THR A 76 -3.38 5.47 -5.05
N PHE A 77 -2.12 5.90 -4.95
CA PHE A 77 -1.00 4.99 -4.67
C PHE A 77 -1.09 4.34 -3.30
N TYR A 78 -1.59 5.04 -2.28
CA TYR A 78 -1.87 4.43 -0.98
C TYR A 78 -2.78 3.20 -1.14
N PHE A 79 -3.92 3.37 -1.82
CA PHE A 79 -4.86 2.28 -2.01
C PHE A 79 -4.29 1.14 -2.88
N LEU A 80 -3.54 1.47 -3.96
CA LEU A 80 -2.88 0.48 -4.80
C LEU A 80 -1.79 -0.31 -4.05
N LEU A 81 -1.08 0.32 -3.13
CA LEU A 81 -0.09 -0.37 -2.29
C LEU A 81 -0.77 -1.27 -1.26
N PHE A 82 -1.70 -0.73 -0.47
CA PHE A 82 -2.15 -1.39 0.75
C PHE A 82 -3.38 -2.29 0.58
N ILE A 83 -4.36 -1.95 -0.28
CA ILE A 83 -5.57 -2.79 -0.42
C ILE A 83 -5.23 -4.20 -0.93
N PRO A 84 -4.49 -4.37 -2.04
CA PRO A 84 -4.15 -5.70 -2.54
C PRO A 84 -3.29 -6.49 -1.55
N LEU A 85 -2.44 -5.81 -0.79
CA LEU A 85 -1.63 -6.44 0.26
C LEU A 85 -2.49 -6.93 1.42
N ILE A 86 -3.45 -6.14 1.88
CA ILE A 86 -4.44 -6.53 2.90
C ILE A 86 -5.23 -7.75 2.42
N LEU A 87 -5.77 -7.72 1.20
CA LEU A 87 -6.51 -8.83 0.61
C LEU A 87 -5.65 -10.10 0.48
N ALA A 88 -4.39 -9.95 0.07
CA ALA A 88 -3.41 -11.02 0.01
C ALA A 88 -3.18 -11.69 1.38
N MET A 89 -3.00 -10.88 2.43
CA MET A 89 -2.82 -11.36 3.80
C MET A 89 -4.07 -12.08 4.32
N MET A 90 -5.26 -11.52 4.08
CA MET A 90 -6.55 -12.13 4.45
C MET A 90 -6.74 -13.50 3.79
N LEU A 91 -6.43 -13.59 2.49
CA LEU A 91 -6.56 -14.84 1.73
C LEU A 91 -5.59 -15.91 2.22
N LEU A 92 -4.34 -15.56 2.51
CA LEU A 92 -3.36 -16.49 3.06
C LEU A 92 -3.74 -16.96 4.46
N PHE A 93 -4.22 -16.04 5.31
CA PHE A 93 -4.69 -16.39 6.64
C PHE A 93 -5.90 -17.32 6.58
N ARG A 94 -6.86 -17.04 5.70
CA ARG A 94 -8.00 -17.94 5.46
C ARG A 94 -7.53 -19.34 5.06
N MET A 95 -6.59 -19.45 4.12
CA MET A 95 -6.06 -20.76 3.70
C MET A 95 -5.41 -21.52 4.85
N TRP A 96 -4.64 -20.82 5.69
CA TRP A 96 -4.00 -21.41 6.86
C TRP A 96 -5.03 -21.87 7.90
N LEU A 97 -5.98 -21.00 8.25
CA LEU A 97 -6.99 -21.24 9.27
C LEU A 97 -7.93 -22.39 8.90
N PHE A 98 -8.34 -22.49 7.63
CA PHE A 98 -9.24 -23.55 7.18
C PHE A 98 -8.56 -24.90 7.01
N ARG A 99 -7.22 -24.94 6.86
CA ARG A 99 -6.43 -26.17 6.90
C ARG A 99 -6.16 -26.69 8.31
N SER A 100 -6.35 -25.85 9.33
CA SER A 100 -6.16 -26.27 10.73
C SER A 100 -7.40 -27.01 11.22
N ASP A 101 -7.24 -28.25 11.67
CA ASP A 101 -8.33 -29.02 12.28
C ASP A 101 -8.59 -28.65 13.75
N ALA A 102 -7.76 -27.77 14.32
CA ALA A 102 -7.81 -27.39 15.74
C ALA A 102 -9.05 -26.55 16.13
N PHE A 103 -9.77 -25.99 15.16
CA PHE A 103 -10.86 -25.03 15.41
C PHE A 103 -12.18 -25.49 14.81
N SER A 104 -13.27 -25.23 15.55
CA SER A 104 -14.63 -25.39 15.03
C SER A 104 -14.89 -24.45 13.84
N LYS A 105 -15.87 -24.78 12.99
CA LYS A 105 -16.27 -23.91 11.86
C LYS A 105 -16.62 -22.50 12.33
N THR A 106 -17.39 -22.37 13.41
CA THR A 106 -17.81 -21.08 13.97
C THR A 106 -16.61 -20.25 14.43
N THR A 107 -15.68 -20.86 15.15
CA THR A 107 -14.46 -20.17 15.61
C THR A 107 -13.63 -19.68 14.42
N LYS A 108 -13.49 -20.47 13.35
CA LYS A 108 -12.76 -20.07 12.14
C LYS A 108 -13.37 -18.81 11.50
N TYR A 109 -14.70 -18.71 11.43
CA TYR A 109 -15.35 -17.52 10.89
C TYR A 109 -15.17 -16.30 11.78
N ILE A 110 -15.33 -16.45 13.10
CA ILE A 110 -15.12 -15.35 14.06
C ILE A 110 -13.69 -14.79 13.94
N THR A 111 -12.68 -15.68 13.91
CA THR A 111 -11.28 -15.27 13.78
C THR A 111 -11.01 -14.58 12.44
N LEU A 112 -11.61 -15.06 11.34
CA LEU A 112 -11.46 -14.42 10.03
C LEU A 112 -12.07 -13.02 10.01
N THR A 113 -13.25 -12.85 10.59
CA THR A 113 -13.90 -11.54 10.71
C THR A 113 -13.08 -10.58 11.58
N GLY A 114 -12.57 -11.07 12.71
CA GLY A 114 -11.69 -10.28 13.59
C GLY A 114 -10.43 -9.79 12.86
N LEU A 115 -9.77 -10.67 12.11
CA LEU A 115 -8.61 -10.27 11.30
C LEU A 115 -8.98 -9.28 10.19
N ALA A 116 -10.10 -9.48 9.51
CA ALA A 116 -10.57 -8.58 8.46
C ALA A 116 -10.80 -7.16 9.01
N LEU A 117 -11.50 -7.05 10.13
CA LEU A 117 -11.73 -5.77 10.81
C LEU A 117 -10.42 -5.12 11.23
N LEU A 118 -9.47 -5.89 11.78
CA LEU A 118 -8.17 -5.38 12.18
C LEU A 118 -7.38 -4.84 10.98
N LEU A 119 -7.26 -5.61 9.89
CA LEU A 119 -6.48 -5.20 8.72
C LEU A 119 -7.11 -4.01 7.99
N VAL A 120 -8.44 -3.99 7.84
CA VAL A 120 -9.16 -2.84 7.27
C VAL A 120 -9.01 -1.63 8.17
N GLY A 121 -9.14 -1.80 9.49
CA GLY A 121 -8.91 -0.74 10.47
C GLY A 121 -7.51 -0.15 10.37
N LEU A 122 -6.47 -0.98 10.27
CA LEU A 122 -5.10 -0.53 10.04
C LEU A 122 -4.93 0.20 8.71
N GLY A 123 -5.60 -0.26 7.65
CA GLY A 123 -5.60 0.44 6.35
C GLY A 123 -6.27 1.82 6.41
N ILE A 124 -7.37 1.96 7.16
CA ILE A 124 -8.01 3.27 7.34
C ILE A 124 -7.16 4.18 8.24
N MET A 125 -6.69 3.66 9.38
CA MET A 125 -5.87 4.41 10.32
C MET A 125 -4.52 4.80 9.73
N GLY A 126 -3.95 4.00 8.83
CA GLY A 126 -2.70 4.27 8.16
C GLY A 126 -2.79 5.33 7.05
N TYR A 127 -3.99 5.61 6.52
CA TYR A 127 -4.19 6.59 5.47
C TYR A 127 -3.88 8.01 5.96
N PHE A 128 -4.38 8.39 7.14
CA PHE A 128 -4.16 9.71 7.72
C PHE A 128 -2.68 10.06 7.93
N PRO A 129 -1.86 9.23 8.64
CA PRO A 129 -0.45 9.52 8.81
C PRO A 129 0.30 9.46 7.48
N PHE A 130 -0.10 8.60 6.53
CA PHE A 130 0.49 8.60 5.19
C PHE A 130 0.27 9.95 4.50
N MET A 131 -0.98 10.41 4.41
CA MET A 131 -1.30 11.70 3.79
C MET A 131 -0.62 12.85 4.53
N LEU A 132 -0.69 12.90 5.86
CA LEU A 132 -0.02 13.93 6.67
C LEU A 132 1.48 13.96 6.44
N PHE A 133 2.12 12.80 6.29
CA PHE A 133 3.56 12.73 6.02
C PHE A 133 3.93 13.31 4.65
N PHE A 134 3.06 13.24 3.65
CA PHE A 134 3.32 13.83 2.34
C PHE A 134 2.73 15.25 2.19
N TYR A 135 1.80 15.64 3.08
CA TYR A 135 1.17 16.97 3.13
C TYR A 135 1.97 17.97 3.98
N GLY A 136 2.59 17.53 5.07
CA GLY A 136 3.34 18.41 5.99
C GLY A 136 4.67 18.95 5.45
N PHE A 137 5.04 18.60 4.22
CA PHE A 137 6.28 19.01 3.55
C PHE A 137 6.05 19.65 2.16
N SER A 138 4.79 19.89 1.76
CA SER A 138 4.44 20.76 0.63
C SER A 138 4.26 22.19 1.12
#